data_AF-A0A7S1ZI87-F1
#
_entry.id   AF-A0A7S1ZI87-F1
#
_cell.length_a   1.000
_cell.length_b   1.000
_cell.length_c   1.000
_cell.angle_alpha   90.00
_cell.angle_beta   90.00
_cell.angle_gamma   90.00
#
_symmetry.space_group_name_H-M   'P 1'
#
loop_
_entity.id
_entity.type
_entity.pdbx_description
1 polymer ?
#
loop_
_entity_poly.entity_id
_entity_poly.type
_entity_poly.pdbx_seq_one_letter_code
_entity_poly.pdbx_strand_id
1 'polypeptide(L)'
;AAKDMECAAMREGQRWGMDIDTYGICASAFVLLYGIHMNIEKDVMSKRWRPHKPLRRYWNKPLWHQLFDTLLNLDGKGRNSGSHPNSLRALRKSFEEYLEEGARKRDLEAELKRQLLMLPKKRT
;
A
#
# COMPACT_ATOMS: atom_id res chain seq x y z
N ALA A 1 -5.63 -2.79 18.58
CA ALA A 1 -4.29 -2.47 19.11
C ALA A 1 -3.23 -3.40 18.50
N ALA A 2 -3.12 -4.68 18.89
CA ALA A 2 -2.09 -5.58 18.29
C ALA A 2 -2.39 -5.96 16.83
N LYS A 3 -3.65 -6.29 16.52
CA LYS A 3 -4.07 -6.77 15.18
C LYS A 3 -3.80 -5.78 14.04
N ASP A 4 -3.76 -4.49 14.34
CA ASP A 4 -3.60 -3.42 13.33
C ASP A 4 -2.16 -3.35 12.78
N MET A 5 -1.21 -4.02 13.46
CA MET A 5 0.20 -4.13 13.06
C MET A 5 0.59 -5.55 12.60
N GLU A 6 -0.36 -6.49 12.58
CA GLU A 6 -0.12 -7.88 12.16
C GLU A 6 -0.32 -8.03 10.66
N CYS A 7 0.72 -8.51 9.96
CA CYS A 7 0.63 -8.88 8.55
C CYS A 7 -0.22 -10.14 8.34
N ALA A 8 -0.54 -10.44 7.08
CA ALA A 8 -1.36 -11.60 6.71
C ALA A 8 -0.81 -12.92 7.29
N ALA A 9 0.50 -13.17 7.16
CA ALA A 9 1.15 -14.38 7.67
C ALA A 9 1.05 -14.50 9.21
N MET A 10 1.22 -13.40 9.94
CA MET A 10 1.05 -13.38 11.40
C MET A 10 -0.38 -13.75 11.82
N ARG A 11 -1.38 -13.20 11.13
CA ARG A 11 -2.80 -13.49 11.39
C ARG A 11 -3.18 -14.95 11.12
N GLU A 12 -2.40 -15.64 10.29
CA GLU A 12 -2.56 -17.07 9.97
C GLU A 12 -1.63 -17.98 10.80
N GLY A 13 -0.85 -17.43 11.73
CA GLY A 13 0.11 -18.20 12.52
C GLY A 13 1.24 -18.82 11.67
N GLN A 14 1.52 -18.25 10.49
CA GLN A 14 2.57 -18.70 9.59
C GLN A 14 3.89 -17.98 9.87
N ARG A 15 4.98 -18.52 9.32
CA ARG A 15 6.27 -17.82 9.30
C ARG A 15 6.12 -16.55 8.46
N TRP A 16 6.67 -15.44 8.95
CA TRP A 16 6.65 -14.15 8.30
C TRP A 16 8.09 -13.69 8.04
N GLY A 17 8.30 -13.00 6.92
CA GLY A 17 9.56 -12.37 6.56
C GLY A 17 9.31 -11.00 5.98
N MET A 18 9.47 -10.85 4.67
CA MET A 18 9.18 -9.60 3.95
C MET A 18 7.70 -9.18 4.04
N ASP A 19 6.79 -10.09 4.42
CA ASP A 19 5.36 -9.79 4.64
C ASP A 19 5.13 -8.64 5.61
N ILE A 20 6.01 -8.47 6.60
CA ILE A 20 5.91 -7.37 7.57
C ILE A 20 6.19 -6.02 6.91
N ASP A 21 7.19 -5.96 6.04
CA ASP A 21 7.57 -4.74 5.33
C ASP A 21 6.52 -4.37 4.27
N THR A 22 6.02 -5.37 3.52
CA THR A 22 4.99 -5.15 2.50
C THR A 22 3.67 -4.73 3.14
N TYR A 23 3.31 -5.31 4.29
CA TYR A 23 2.20 -4.84 5.10
C TYR A 23 2.41 -3.40 5.57
N GLY A 24 3.63 -3.05 6.03
CA GLY A 24 3.99 -1.70 6.44
C GLY A 24 3.81 -0.65 5.34
N ILE A 25 4.17 -0.98 4.09
CA ILE A 25 3.91 -0.13 2.92
C ILE A 25 2.40 0.05 2.71
N CYS A 26 1.62 -1.03 2.75
CA CYS A 26 0.16 -0.95 2.65
C CYS A 26 -0.46 -0.11 3.77
N ALA A 27 -0.02 -0.32 5.01
CA ALA A 27 -0.52 0.40 6.18
C ALA A 27 -0.22 1.90 6.06
N SER A 28 0.99 2.25 5.64
CA SER A 28 1.40 3.65 5.41
C SER A 28 0.57 4.32 4.31
N ALA A 29 0.41 3.65 3.16
CA ALA A 29 -0.43 4.14 2.07
C ALA A 29 -1.89 4.33 2.51
N PHE A 30 -2.43 3.39 3.28
CA PHE A 30 -3.81 3.46 3.78
C PHE A 30 -4.00 4.62 4.77
N VAL A 31 -3.03 4.87 5.66
CA VAL A 31 -3.06 6.05 6.55
C VAL A 31 -3.04 7.33 5.74
N LEU A 32 -2.20 7.44 4.71
CA LEU A 32 -2.16 8.62 3.84
C LEU A 32 -3.46 8.83 3.05
N LEU A 33 -4.16 7.75 2.68
CA LEU A 33 -5.42 7.79 1.94
C LEU A 33 -6.64 8.10 2.83
N TYR A 34 -6.68 7.57 4.05
CA TYR A 34 -7.88 7.59 4.89
C TYR A 34 -7.73 8.32 6.23
N GLY A 35 -6.51 8.62 6.67
CA GLY A 35 -6.23 9.23 7.98
C GLY A 35 -6.46 8.29 9.17
N ILE A 36 -6.59 6.99 8.93
CA ILE A 36 -6.84 5.96 9.97
C ILE A 36 -5.96 4.74 9.70
N HIS A 37 -5.73 3.92 10.74
CA HIS A 37 -4.99 2.67 10.60
C HIS A 37 -5.70 1.67 9.70
N MET A 38 -4.90 0.91 8.95
CA MET A 38 -5.41 -0.16 8.09
C MET A 38 -5.84 -1.36 8.90
N ASN A 39 -7.00 -1.92 8.56
CA ASN A 39 -7.36 -3.28 8.93
C ASN A 39 -7.61 -4.08 7.67
N ILE A 40 -7.22 -5.35 7.67
CA ILE A 40 -7.38 -6.28 6.56
C ILE A 40 -8.37 -7.39 6.91
N GLU A 41 -9.04 -7.91 5.89
CA GLU A 41 -9.93 -9.05 5.97
C GLU A 41 -9.57 -10.05 4.86
N LYS A 42 -9.90 -11.33 5.09
CA LYS A 42 -9.71 -12.38 4.11
C LYS A 42 -11.02 -12.59 3.36
N ASP A 43 -10.99 -12.40 2.06
CA ASP A 43 -12.15 -12.60 1.20
C ASP A 43 -12.55 -14.08 1.19
N VAL A 44 -13.85 -14.36 1.39
CA VAL A 44 -14.34 -15.72 1.62
C VAL A 44 -14.17 -16.61 0.39
N MET A 45 -14.29 -16.04 -0.80
CA MET A 45 -14.30 -16.77 -2.07
C MET A 45 -12.89 -16.92 -2.65
N SER A 46 -12.17 -15.80 -2.78
CA SER A 46 -10.81 -15.78 -3.33
C SER A 46 -9.75 -16.23 -2.33
N LYS A 47 -10.07 -16.26 -1.02
CA LYS A 47 -9.12 -16.49 0.08
C LYS A 47 -7.95 -15.49 0.09
N ARG A 48 -8.11 -14.34 -0.56
CA ARG A 48 -7.09 -13.28 -0.60
C ARG A 48 -7.35 -12.23 0.47
N TRP A 49 -6.27 -11.65 0.98
CA TRP A 49 -6.29 -10.54 1.93
C TRP A 49 -6.53 -9.23 1.21
N ARG A 50 -7.42 -8.41 1.76
CA ARG A 50 -7.74 -7.05 1.26
C ARG A 50 -7.96 -6.08 2.42
N PRO A 51 -7.80 -4.76 2.21
CA PRO A 51 -8.25 -3.78 3.19
C PRO A 51 -9.76 -3.89 3.44
N HIS A 52 -10.17 -3.79 4.69
CA HIS A 52 -11.58 -3.88 5.10
C HIS A 52 -12.42 -2.70 4.55
N LYS A 53 -11.80 -1.51 4.43
CA LYS A 53 -12.48 -0.32 3.92
C LYS A 53 -12.40 -0.23 2.39
N PRO A 54 -13.53 -0.04 1.69
CA PRO A 54 -13.54 0.08 0.23
C PRO A 54 -12.93 1.41 -0.25
N LEU A 55 -12.26 1.36 -1.41
CA LEU A 55 -11.68 2.53 -2.07
C LEU A 55 -12.76 3.55 -2.48
N ARG A 56 -12.47 4.84 -2.25
CA ARG A 56 -13.36 5.94 -2.64
C ARG A 56 -13.55 5.97 -4.16
N ARG A 57 -14.72 6.44 -4.62
CA ARG A 57 -15.11 6.44 -6.04
C ARG A 57 -14.13 7.19 -6.95
N TYR A 58 -13.59 8.31 -6.50
CA TYR A 58 -12.78 9.23 -7.30
C TYR A 58 -11.29 8.88 -7.33
N TRP A 59 -10.87 7.82 -6.65
CA TRP A 59 -9.48 7.37 -6.69
C TRP A 59 -9.23 6.46 -7.89
N ASN A 60 -7.97 6.35 -8.30
CA ASN A 60 -7.54 5.36 -9.28
C ASN A 60 -7.63 3.96 -8.66
N LYS A 61 -8.85 3.40 -8.64
CA LYS A 61 -9.14 2.10 -8.03
C LYS A 61 -8.27 0.97 -8.60
N PRO A 62 -8.08 0.85 -9.93
CA PRO A 62 -7.21 -0.19 -10.48
C PRO A 62 -5.80 -0.17 -9.88
N LEU A 63 -5.19 1.01 -9.81
CA LEU A 63 -3.82 1.17 -9.30
C LEU A 63 -3.70 0.81 -7.81
N TRP A 64 -4.63 1.31 -6.99
CA TRP A 64 -4.64 1.01 -5.55
C TRP A 64 -5.01 -0.45 -5.27
N HIS A 65 -5.95 -1.02 -6.03
CA HIS A 65 -6.26 -2.45 -5.94
C HIS A 65 -5.02 -3.27 -6.25
N GLN A 66 -4.31 -2.98 -7.34
CA GLN A 66 -3.07 -3.68 -7.69
C GLN A 66 -2.05 -3.61 -6.56
N LEU A 67 -1.86 -2.45 -5.92
CA LEU A 67 -0.94 -2.30 -4.78
C LEU A 67 -1.34 -3.19 -3.60
N PHE A 68 -2.56 -3.05 -3.09
CA PHE A 68 -3.00 -3.81 -1.91
C PHE A 68 -3.08 -5.31 -2.20
N ASP A 69 -3.62 -5.67 -3.36
CA ASP A 69 -3.79 -7.06 -3.78
C ASP A 69 -2.45 -7.77 -3.96
N THR A 70 -1.45 -7.10 -4.53
CA THR A 70 -0.10 -7.64 -4.67
C THR A 70 0.55 -7.75 -3.30
N LEU A 71 0.75 -6.64 -2.60
CA LEU A 71 1.60 -6.57 -1.41
C LEU A 71 1.08 -7.38 -0.21
N LEU A 72 -0.24 -7.47 -0.03
CA LEU A 72 -0.85 -8.26 1.05
C LEU A 72 -0.84 -9.77 0.77
N ASN A 73 -0.55 -10.20 -0.46
CA ASN A 73 -0.69 -11.58 -0.90
C ASN A 73 0.53 -12.09 -1.69
N LEU A 74 1.70 -11.44 -1.52
CA LEU A 74 2.93 -11.77 -2.23
C LEU A 74 3.38 -13.23 -2.04
N ASP A 75 2.84 -13.95 -1.05
CA ASP A 75 3.29 -15.28 -0.62
C ASP A 75 2.28 -16.42 -0.83
N GLY A 76 1.14 -16.17 -1.50
CA GLY A 76 0.07 -17.17 -1.66
C GLY A 76 0.44 -18.47 -2.40
N LYS A 77 1.61 -18.55 -3.05
CA LYS A 77 2.08 -19.74 -3.80
C LYS A 77 3.55 -20.12 -3.59
N GLY A 78 4.13 -19.73 -2.45
CA GLY A 78 5.39 -20.29 -1.96
C GLY A 78 6.62 -19.44 -2.23
N ARG A 79 7.26 -19.01 -1.13
CA ARG A 79 8.70 -19.05 -0.78
C ARG A 79 9.76 -18.88 -1.89
N ASN A 80 9.41 -18.29 -3.03
CA ASN A 80 10.32 -17.99 -4.12
C ASN A 80 10.65 -16.50 -4.06
N SER A 81 11.68 -16.19 -3.28
CA SER A 81 12.19 -14.84 -3.04
C SER A 81 12.47 -14.02 -4.32
N GLY A 82 12.54 -14.66 -5.49
CA GLY A 82 12.73 -14.01 -6.79
C GLY A 82 11.49 -13.35 -7.41
N SER A 83 10.27 -13.64 -6.93
CA SER A 83 9.06 -13.00 -7.47
C SER A 83 8.84 -11.59 -6.90
N HIS A 84 9.22 -11.35 -5.64
CA HIS A 84 8.95 -10.08 -4.96
C HIS A 84 9.62 -8.86 -5.60
N PRO A 85 10.93 -8.89 -5.97
CA PRO A 85 11.57 -7.72 -6.56
C PRO A 85 10.94 -7.30 -7.89
N ASN A 86 10.45 -8.27 -8.68
CA ASN A 86 9.79 -8.01 -9.95
C ASN A 86 8.40 -7.42 -9.75
N SER A 87 7.61 -7.94 -8.81
CA SER A 87 6.29 -7.38 -8.48
C SER A 87 6.40 -5.97 -7.90
N LEU A 88 7.39 -5.70 -7.03
CA LEU A 88 7.64 -4.35 -6.51
C LEU A 88 8.08 -3.38 -7.62
N ARG A 89 8.94 -3.82 -8.53
CA ARG A 89 9.37 -3.01 -9.69
C ARG A 89 8.20 -2.68 -10.61
N ALA A 90 7.33 -3.66 -10.88
CA ALA A 90 6.13 -3.47 -11.69
C ALA A 90 5.16 -2.49 -11.02
N LEU A 91 4.91 -2.65 -9.72
CA LEU A 91 4.09 -1.71 -8.93
C LEU A 91 4.65 -0.29 -9.01
N ARG A 92 5.94 -0.11 -8.74
CA ARG A 92 6.58 1.21 -8.81
C ARG A 92 6.38 1.85 -10.19
N LYS A 93 6.64 1.09 -11.26
CA LYS A 93 6.47 1.56 -12.64
C LYS A 93 5.02 2.00 -12.91
N SER A 94 4.02 1.23 -12.49
CA SER A 94 2.61 1.61 -12.67
C SER A 94 2.23 2.92 -11.95
N PHE A 95 2.84 3.20 -10.79
CA PHE A 95 2.64 4.47 -10.08
C PHE A 95 3.40 5.62 -10.75
N GLU A 96 4.64 5.39 -11.21
CA GLU A 96 5.43 6.37 -11.96
C GLU A 96 4.69 6.80 -13.24
N GLU A 97 4.22 5.85 -14.04
CA GLU A 97 3.42 6.10 -15.26
C GLU A 97 2.13 6.86 -14.94
N TYR A 98 1.48 6.54 -13.82
CA TYR A 98 0.30 7.29 -13.38
C TYR A 98 0.65 8.75 -13.05
N LEU A 99 1.81 9.01 -12.43
CA LEU A 99 2.23 10.37 -12.05
C LEU A 99 2.76 11.20 -13.23
N GLU A 100 3.34 10.57 -14.25
CA GLU A 100 3.96 11.26 -15.39
C GLU A 100 2.97 11.96 -16.33
N GLU A 101 1.66 11.77 -16.17
CA GLU A 101 0.67 12.54 -16.93
C GLU A 101 0.77 14.03 -16.57
N GLY A 102 1.06 14.87 -17.56
CA GLY A 102 1.55 16.24 -17.35
C GLY A 102 0.67 17.14 -16.47
N ALA A 103 -0.64 16.93 -16.42
CA ALA A 103 -1.52 17.64 -15.48
C ALA A 103 -1.25 17.22 -14.03
N ARG A 104 -1.22 15.92 -13.75
CA ARG A 104 -0.99 15.37 -12.39
C ARG A 104 0.38 15.69 -11.86
N LYS A 105 1.42 15.67 -12.71
CA LYS A 105 2.77 16.07 -12.29
C LYS A 105 2.81 17.50 -11.76
N ARG A 106 2.18 18.45 -12.47
CA ARG A 106 2.09 19.85 -12.03
C ARG A 106 1.30 20.00 -10.73
N ASP A 107 0.16 19.30 -10.64
CA ASP A 107 -0.68 19.33 -9.43
C ASP A 107 0.07 18.77 -8.22
N LEU A 108 0.82 17.68 -8.40
CA LEU A 108 1.66 17.09 -7.38
C LEU A 108 2.75 18.07 -6.91
N GLU A 109 3.47 18.72 -7.84
CA GLU A 109 4.49 19.70 -7.49
C GLU A 109 3.91 20.89 -6.69
N ALA A 110 2.71 21.35 -7.05
CA ALA A 110 2.02 22.41 -6.33
C ALA A 110 1.65 21.97 -4.90
N GLU A 111 1.11 20.77 -4.74
CA GLU A 111 0.73 20.24 -3.42
C GLU A 111 1.96 19.96 -2.54
N LEU A 112 3.07 19.46 -3.12
CA LEU A 112 4.33 19.28 -2.38
C LEU A 112 4.89 20.62 -1.88
N LYS A 113 4.83 21.68 -2.69
CA LYS A 113 5.22 23.04 -2.25
C LYS A 113 4.33 23.53 -1.11
N ARG A 114 3.02 23.29 -1.20
CA ARG A 114 2.07 23.63 -0.13
C ARG A 114 2.40 22.89 1.16
N GLN A 115 2.69 21.59 1.09
CA GLN A 115 3.07 20.78 2.25
C GLN A 115 4.36 21.26 2.89
N LEU A 116 5.35 21.64 2.10
CA LEU A 116 6.61 22.20 2.60
C LEU A 116 6.39 23.46 3.45
N LEU A 117 5.41 24.30 3.11
CA LEU A 117 5.06 25.50 3.89
C LEU A 117 4.39 25.16 5.23
N MET A 118 3.77 23.99 5.36
CA MET A 118 3.13 23.53 6.59
C MET A 118 4.11 22.90 7.57
N LEU A 119 5.32 22.53 7.12
CA LEU A 119 6.34 21.94 7.97
C LEU A 119 6.96 23.00 8.91
N PRO A 120 7.23 22.66 10.19
CA PRO A 120 7.90 23.57 11.10
C PRO A 120 9.26 24.01 10.57
N LYS A 121 9.53 25.32 10.56
CA LYS A 121 10.82 25.88 10.14
C LYS A 121 11.96 25.58 11.12
N LYS A 122 11.62 25.24 12.36
CA LYS A 122 12.54 24.80 13.40
C LYS A 122 12.14 23.40 13.81
N ARG A 123 13.10 22.47 13.84
CA ARG A 123 12.93 21.19 14.52
C ARG A 123 12.96 21.50 16.02
N THR A 124 11.79 21.57 16.66
CA THR A 124 11.66 21.48 18.12
C THR A 124 12.11 20.12 18.59
#